data_AF-A0A944QH47-F1
#
_entry.id   AF-A0A944QH47-F1
#
_cell.length_a   1.000
_cell.length_b   1.000
_cell.length_c   1.000
_cell.angle_alpha   90.00
_cell.angle_beta   90.00
_cell.angle_gamma   90.00
#
_symmetry.space_group_name_H-M   'P 1'
#
loop_
_entity.id
_entity.type
_entity.pdbx_description
1 polymer ?
#
loop_
_entity_poly.entity_id
_entity_poly.type
_entity_poly.pdbx_seq_one_letter_code
_entity_poly.pdbx_strand_id
1 'polypeptide(L)'
;MGFFLYVMMGLLHPGEPANNHRPVFAEYAASAGWTAVHLSQFADMAVVIAGLLALYFTLDFGSGAAAWVARLGAVSAGVALVLYGVLQAVDGLALKQAVDAWVSAPEAAAAARSASAETMRWVE
;
A
#
# COMPACT_ATOMS: atom_id res chain seq x y z
N MET A 1 3.14 16.24 -6.23
CA MET A 1 4.00 16.41 -5.04
C MET A 1 4.31 15.08 -4.35
N GLY A 2 3.32 14.20 -4.09
CA GLY A 2 3.57 12.89 -3.48
C GLY A 2 4.46 11.91 -4.28
N PHE A 3 4.37 11.90 -5.61
CA PHE A 3 5.20 11.01 -6.45
C PHE A 3 6.70 11.32 -6.39
N PHE A 4 7.08 12.60 -6.33
CA PHE A 4 8.49 12.99 -6.20
C PHE A 4 9.06 12.66 -4.82
N LEU A 5 8.24 12.78 -3.77
CA LEU A 5 8.57 12.33 -2.42
C LEU A 5 8.74 10.80 -2.38
N TYR A 6 7.87 10.04 -3.02
CA TYR A 6 7.97 8.59 -3.15
C TYR A 6 9.27 8.15 -3.83
N VAL A 7 9.61 8.76 -4.97
CA VAL A 7 10.86 8.47 -5.69
C VAL A 7 12.09 8.86 -4.87
N MET A 8 12.07 10.03 -4.22
CA MET A 8 13.18 10.48 -3.37
C MET A 8 13.41 9.57 -2.15
N MET A 9 12.35 9.09 -1.50
CA MET A 9 12.46 8.15 -0.38
C MET A 9 12.97 6.78 -0.82
N GLY A 10 12.60 6.31 -2.02
CA GLY A 10 13.14 5.08 -2.60
C GLY A 10 14.66 5.13 -2.86
N LEU A 11 15.22 6.31 -3.17
CA LEU A 11 16.66 6.49 -3.40
C LEU A 11 17.49 6.55 -2.10
N LEU A 12 16.85 6.83 -0.96
CA LEU A 12 17.49 6.90 0.35
C LEU A 12 17.38 5.58 1.13
N HIS A 13 16.72 4.56 0.57
CA HIS A 13 16.49 3.30 1.24
C HIS A 13 17.81 2.54 1.42
N PRO A 14 18.28 2.31 2.66
CA PRO A 14 19.46 1.49 2.92
C PRO A 14 19.20 0.05 2.48
N GLY A 15 20.19 -0.56 1.83
CA GLY A 15 20.17 -1.96 1.42
C GLY A 15 20.52 -2.90 2.57
N GLU A 16 19.62 -3.10 3.52
CA GLU A 16 19.40 -4.46 4.02
C GLU A 16 18.66 -5.20 2.89
N PRO A 17 18.87 -6.52 2.67
CA PRO A 17 18.05 -7.21 1.69
C PRO A 17 16.59 -6.99 2.08
N ALA A 18 15.76 -6.47 1.19
CA ALA A 18 14.31 -6.40 1.41
C ALA A 18 13.71 -7.78 1.79
N ASN A 19 14.48 -8.84 1.54
CA ASN A 19 14.22 -10.23 1.87
C ASN A 19 14.82 -10.72 3.21
N ASN A 20 15.50 -9.87 3.98
CA ASN A 20 15.86 -10.17 5.36
C ASN A 20 14.67 -9.81 6.25
N HIS A 21 13.64 -10.66 6.20
CA HIS A 21 12.33 -10.35 6.75
C HIS A 21 12.34 -10.17 8.27
N ARG A 22 13.23 -10.85 9.01
CA ARG A 22 13.19 -10.82 10.48
C ARG A 22 13.51 -9.44 11.10
N PRO A 23 14.61 -8.77 10.76
CA PRO A 23 14.88 -7.41 11.25
C PRO A 23 13.78 -6.42 10.87
N VAL A 24 13.33 -6.47 9.62
CA VAL A 24 12.29 -5.58 9.09
C VAL A 24 10.94 -5.80 9.81
N PHE A 25 10.54 -7.05 10.05
CA PHE A 25 9.32 -7.35 10.80
C PHE A 25 9.37 -6.86 12.25
N ALA A 26 10.54 -6.86 12.88
CA ALA A 26 10.69 -6.30 14.21
C ALA A 26 10.49 -4.77 14.23
N GLU A 27 10.97 -4.06 13.20
CA GLU A 27 10.70 -2.62 13.03
C GLU A 27 9.21 -2.35 12.80
N TYR A 28 8.55 -3.16 11.98
CA TYR A 28 7.11 -3.04 11.72
C TYR A 28 6.30 -3.25 13.00
N ALA A 29 6.66 -4.27 13.79
CA ALA A 29 6.00 -4.55 15.05
C ALA A 29 6.17 -3.41 16.07
N ALA A 30 7.36 -2.81 16.12
CA ALA A 30 7.65 -1.68 17.01
C ALA A 30 6.95 -0.37 16.59
N SER A 31 6.45 -0.27 15.35
CA SER A 31 5.79 0.94 14.85
C SER A 31 4.36 1.08 15.37
N ALA A 32 4.15 1.99 16.33
CA ALA A 32 2.83 2.32 16.86
C ALA A 32 1.91 3.02 15.82
N GLY A 33 2.51 3.69 14.83
CA GLY A 33 1.79 4.47 13.81
C GLY A 33 1.46 3.70 12.53
N TRP A 34 1.89 2.44 12.40
CA TRP A 34 1.85 1.67 11.16
C TRP A 34 0.50 1.74 10.44
N THR A 35 -0.57 1.30 11.10
CA THR A 35 -1.91 1.25 10.50
C THR A 35 -2.44 2.65 10.18
N ALA A 36 -2.11 3.66 11.00
CA ALA A 36 -2.53 5.03 10.75
C ALA A 36 -1.85 5.61 9.49
N VAL A 37 -0.57 5.30 9.27
CA VAL A 37 0.17 5.71 8.06
C VAL A 37 -0.47 5.09 6.82
N HIS A 38 -0.75 3.79 6.83
CA HIS A 38 -1.36 3.09 5.69
C HIS A 38 -2.79 3.57 5.40
N LEU A 39 -3.59 3.79 6.45
CA LEU A 39 -4.92 4.39 6.28
C LEU A 39 -4.84 5.80 5.68
N SER A 40 -3.86 6.59 6.10
CA SER A 40 -3.64 7.95 5.56
C SER A 40 -3.21 7.90 4.10
N GLN A 41 -2.30 6.99 3.74
CA GLN A 41 -1.89 6.76 2.35
C GLN A 41 -3.07 6.38 1.46
N PHE A 42 -3.93 5.46 1.92
CA PHE A 42 -5.16 5.10 1.21
C PHE A 42 -6.09 6.30 1.04
N ALA A 43 -6.33 7.07 2.10
CA ALA A 43 -7.18 8.25 2.08
C ALA A 43 -6.67 9.32 1.09
N ASP A 44 -5.36 9.58 1.12
CA ASP A 44 -4.71 10.53 0.21
C ASP A 44 -4.85 10.09 -1.25
N MET A 45 -4.64 8.80 -1.53
CA MET A 45 -4.85 8.24 -2.87
C MET A 45 -6.31 8.37 -3.31
N ALA A 46 -7.27 8.08 -2.41
CA ALA A 46 -8.68 8.22 -2.70
C ALA A 46 -9.05 9.67 -3.06
N VAL A 47 -8.47 10.66 -2.36
CA VAL A 47 -8.66 12.09 -2.68
C VAL A 47 -8.10 12.43 -4.06
N VAL A 48 -6.92 11.93 -4.42
CA VAL A 48 -6.33 12.13 -5.76
C VAL A 48 -7.25 11.56 -6.84
N ILE A 49 -7.72 10.33 -6.67
CA ILE A 49 -8.61 9.66 -7.63
C ILE A 49 -9.96 10.38 -7.72
N ALA A 50 -10.53 10.81 -6.59
CA ALA A 50 -11.75 11.62 -6.57
C ALA A 50 -11.58 12.93 -7.35
N GLY A 51 -10.42 13.59 -7.22
CA GLY A 51 -10.07 14.78 -8.00
C GLY A 51 -10.02 14.49 -9.51
N LEU A 52 -9.39 13.38 -9.91
CA LEU A 52 -9.35 12.96 -11.33
C LEU A 52 -10.74 12.64 -11.87
N LEU A 53 -11.59 11.97 -11.08
CA LEU A 53 -12.97 11.66 -11.46
C LEU A 53 -13.82 12.94 -11.55
N ALA A 54 -13.65 13.88 -10.63
CA ALA A 54 -14.30 15.18 -10.71
C ALA A 54 -13.93 15.90 -12.01
N LEU A 55 -12.64 15.94 -12.37
CA LEU A 55 -12.18 16.49 -13.65
C LEU A 55 -12.82 15.76 -14.84
N TYR A 56 -12.85 14.43 -14.82
CA TYR A 56 -13.51 13.62 -15.85
C TYR A 56 -15.00 13.96 -16.03
N PHE A 57 -15.73 14.25 -14.95
CA PHE A 57 -17.14 14.62 -15.04
C PHE A 57 -17.38 16.08 -15.47
N THR A 58 -16.39 16.96 -15.29
CA THR A 58 -16.53 18.39 -15.63
C THR A 58 -16.00 18.78 -16.99
N LEU A 59 -15.04 18.03 -17.54
CA LEU A 59 -14.42 18.35 -18.83
C LEU A 59 -15.29 17.86 -20.00
N ASP A 60 -15.43 18.70 -21.02
CA ASP A 60 -16.04 18.30 -22.29
C ASP A 60 -14.98 17.65 -23.19
N PHE A 61 -15.05 16.31 -23.31
CA PHE A 61 -14.15 15.54 -24.16
C PHE A 61 -14.67 15.36 -25.60
N GLY A 62 -15.84 15.92 -25.93
CA GLY A 62 -16.49 15.73 -27.21
C GLY A 62 -16.82 14.25 -27.49
N SER A 63 -16.71 13.85 -28.76
CA SER A 63 -16.94 12.47 -29.22
C SER A 63 -15.68 11.85 -29.81
N GLY A 64 -15.69 10.53 -29.99
CA GLY A 64 -14.59 9.80 -30.62
C GLY A 64 -13.48 9.42 -29.65
N ALA A 65 -12.23 9.44 -30.12
CA ALA A 65 -11.08 8.86 -29.41
C ALA A 65 -10.82 9.50 -28.04
N ALA A 66 -10.96 10.83 -27.92
CA ALA A 66 -10.73 11.55 -26.67
C ALA A 66 -11.69 11.11 -25.55
N ALA A 67 -12.98 10.98 -25.84
CA ALA A 67 -13.98 10.48 -24.90
C ALA A 67 -13.70 9.03 -24.46
N TRP A 68 -13.22 8.17 -25.37
CA TRP A 68 -12.84 6.80 -25.03
C TRP A 68 -11.61 6.72 -24.13
N VAL A 69 -10.58 7.52 -24.39
CA VAL A 69 -9.38 7.60 -23.54
C VAL A 69 -9.75 8.11 -22.15
N ALA A 70 -10.62 9.12 -22.05
CA ALA A 70 -11.10 9.65 -20.77
C ALA A 70 -11.84 8.57 -19.95
N ARG A 71 -12.72 7.80 -20.59
CA ARG A 71 -13.43 6.67 -19.95
C ARG A 71 -12.48 5.59 -19.46
N LEU A 72 -11.54 5.18 -20.30
CA LEU A 72 -10.52 4.20 -19.92
C LEU A 72 -9.73 4.68 -18.71
N GLY A 73 -9.27 5.94 -18.73
CA GLY A 73 -8.57 6.56 -17.62
C GLY A 73 -9.38 6.56 -16.32
N ALA A 74 -10.67 6.92 -16.38
CA ALA A 74 -11.55 6.90 -15.20
C ALA A 74 -11.73 5.48 -14.63
N VAL A 75 -11.93 4.48 -15.48
CA VAL A 75 -12.05 3.07 -15.06
C VAL A 75 -10.73 2.56 -14.48
N SER A 76 -9.60 2.81 -15.15
CA SER A 76 -8.28 2.41 -14.68
C SER A 76 -7.94 3.06 -13.33
N ALA A 77 -8.30 4.34 -13.13
CA ALA A 77 -8.14 5.04 -11.86
C ALA A 77 -8.94 4.37 -10.73
N GLY A 78 -10.20 3.99 -10.99
CA GLY A 78 -11.01 3.25 -10.03
C GLY A 78 -10.44 1.87 -9.69
N VAL A 79 -10.01 1.11 -10.69
CA VAL A 79 -9.36 -0.20 -10.49
C VAL A 79 -8.07 -0.06 -9.68
N ALA A 80 -7.24 0.93 -10.01
CA ALA A 80 -6.01 1.22 -9.27
C ALA A 80 -6.30 1.53 -7.80
N LEU A 81 -7.35 2.32 -7.50
CA LEU A 81 -7.73 2.62 -6.12
C LEU A 81 -8.16 1.36 -5.35
N VAL A 82 -8.91 0.46 -5.99
CA VAL A 82 -9.32 -0.81 -5.37
C VAL A 82 -8.12 -1.69 -5.06
N LEU A 83 -7.23 -1.88 -6.04
CA LEU A 83 -6.00 -2.66 -5.84
C LEU A 83 -5.12 -2.03 -4.75
N TYR A 84 -5.01 -0.71 -4.72
CA TYR A 84 -4.30 0.01 -3.67
C TYR A 84 -4.96 -0.18 -2.30
N GLY A 85 -6.29 -0.20 -2.22
CA GLY A 85 -7.00 -0.51 -0.98
C GLY A 85 -6.71 -1.93 -0.47
N VAL A 86 -6.63 -2.92 -1.37
CA VAL A 86 -6.24 -4.30 -1.01
C VAL A 86 -4.80 -4.33 -0.49
N LEU A 87 -3.88 -3.68 -1.20
CA LEU A 87 -2.49 -3.54 -0.77
C LEU A 87 -2.39 -2.94 0.63
N GLN A 88 -3.08 -1.83 0.88
CA GLN A 88 -3.08 -1.14 2.18
C GLN A 88 -3.72 -1.99 3.29
N ALA A 89 -4.67 -2.87 2.97
CA ALA A 89 -5.24 -3.80 3.94
C ALA A 89 -4.29 -4.97 4.26
N VAL A 90 -3.59 -5.50 3.26
CA VAL A 90 -2.60 -6.57 3.45
C VAL A 90 -1.41 -6.03 4.24
N ASP A 91 -0.83 -4.92 3.80
CA ASP A 91 0.37 -4.32 4.39
C ASP A 91 0.06 -3.61 5.73
N GLY A 92 -0.88 -2.66 5.70
CA GLY A 92 -1.22 -1.79 6.81
C GLY A 92 -1.93 -2.46 7.99
N LEU A 93 -2.54 -3.62 7.77
CA LEU A 93 -3.32 -4.32 8.80
C LEU A 93 -2.91 -5.78 8.97
N ALA A 94 -3.00 -6.61 7.92
CA ALA A 94 -2.77 -8.05 8.06
C ALA A 94 -1.31 -8.38 8.40
N LEU A 95 -0.35 -7.76 7.70
CA LEU A 95 1.06 -7.90 7.99
C LEU A 95 1.40 -7.36 9.38
N LYS A 96 0.85 -6.20 9.78
CA LYS A 96 1.03 -5.65 11.13
C LYS A 96 0.60 -6.63 12.22
N GLN A 97 -0.60 -7.20 12.08
CA GLN A 97 -1.11 -8.19 13.03
C GLN A 97 -0.23 -9.45 13.05
N ALA A 98 0.27 -9.88 11.90
CA ALA A 98 1.13 -11.05 11.81
C ALA A 98 2.50 -10.84 12.48
N VAL A 99 3.14 -9.68 12.26
CA VAL A 99 4.43 -9.37 12.90
C VAL A 99 4.28 -9.13 14.40
N ASP A 100 3.18 -8.50 14.85
CA ASP A 100 2.88 -8.32 16.28
C ASP A 100 2.68 -9.67 16.98
N ALA A 101 1.93 -10.57 16.36
CA ALA A 101 1.72 -11.91 16.88
C ALA A 101 3.01 -12.75 16.88
N TRP A 102 3.93 -12.49 15.95
CA TRP A 102 5.24 -13.13 15.90
C TRP A 102 6.14 -12.67 17.04
N VAL A 103 6.28 -11.36 17.26
CA VAL A 103 7.16 -10.85 18.34
C VAL A 103 6.65 -11.20 19.74
N SER A 104 5.33 -11.40 19.90
CA SER A 104 4.73 -11.85 21.17
C SER A 104 4.70 -13.37 21.35
N ALA A 105 5.16 -14.15 20.36
CA ALA A 105 5.03 -15.60 20.39
C ALA A 105 6.02 -16.26 21.38
N PRO A 106 5.62 -17.34 22.08
CA PRO A 106 6.57 -18.22 22.74
C PRO A 106 7.59 -18.77 21.74
N GLU A 107 8.80 -19.07 22.21
CA GLU A 107 9.91 -19.55 21.36
C GLU A 107 9.51 -20.76 20.48
N ALA A 108 8.76 -21.71 21.06
CA ALA A 108 8.27 -22.89 20.36
C ALA A 108 7.33 -22.58 19.16
N ALA A 109 6.68 -21.41 19.14
CA ALA A 109 5.78 -20.98 18.08
C ALA A 109 6.37 -19.89 17.16
N ALA A 110 7.54 -19.34 17.51
CA ALA A 110 8.12 -18.18 16.81
C ALA A 110 8.37 -18.47 15.33
N ALA A 111 8.88 -19.66 14.98
CA ALA A 111 9.13 -20.02 13.59
C ALA A 111 7.83 -20.07 12.74
N ALA A 112 6.76 -20.69 13.29
CA ALA A 112 5.48 -20.78 12.60
C ALA A 112 4.81 -19.40 12.42
N ARG A 113 4.93 -18.52 13.42
CA ARG A 113 4.41 -17.16 13.34
C ARG A 113 5.21 -16.28 12.36
N SER A 114 6.53 -16.46 12.30
CA SER A 114 7.38 -15.82 11.29
C SER A 114 6.91 -16.19 9.88
N ALA A 115 6.67 -17.47 9.61
CA ALA A 115 6.19 -17.93 8.30
C ALA A 115 4.82 -17.35 7.91
N SER A 116 3.95 -17.11 8.90
CA SER A 116 2.67 -16.42 8.67
C SER A 116 2.86 -14.96 8.26
N ALA A 117 3.79 -14.25 8.90
CA ALA A 117 4.15 -12.88 8.52
C ALA A 117 4.80 -12.82 7.13
N GLU A 118 5.68 -13.79 6.81
CA GLU A 118 6.25 -13.91 5.46
C GLU A 118 5.17 -14.14 4.41
N THR A 119 4.16 -14.97 4.71
CA THR A 119 3.03 -15.19 3.78
C THR A 119 2.30 -13.89 3.47
N MET A 120 2.05 -13.03 4.47
CA MET A 120 1.45 -11.72 4.22
C MET A 120 2.37 -10.83 3.36
N ARG A 121 3.68 -10.86 3.62
CA ARG A 121 4.68 -10.11 2.85
C ARG A 121 4.76 -10.54 1.38
N TRP A 122 4.50 -11.81 1.06
CA TRP A 122 4.46 -12.30 -0.32
C TRP A 122 3.16 -11.92 -1.06
N VAL A 123 2.10 -11.58 -0.33
CA VAL A 123 0.79 -11.21 -0.90
C VAL A 123 0.72 -9.71 -1.21
N GLU A 124 1.46 -8.90 -0.45
CA GLU A 124 1.70 -7.48 -0.71
C GLU A 124 2.40 -7.24 -2.06
#